data_AF-A0A840DGP2-F1
#
_entry.id   AF-A0A840DGP2-F1
#
_cell.length_a   1.000
_cell.length_b   1.000
_cell.length_c   1.000
_cell.angle_alpha   90.00
_cell.angle_beta   90.00
_cell.angle_gamma   90.00
#
_symmetry.space_group_name_H-M   'P 1'
#
loop_
_entity.id
_entity.type
_entity.pdbx_description
1 polymer ?
#
loop_
_entity_poly.entity_id
_entity_poly.type
_entity_poly.pdbx_seq_one_letter_code
_entity_poly.pdbx_strand_id
1 'polypeptide(L)'
;MSAAKHNDELFAQASRPAASFGTILLFLITFAMLVGGFYLFGISFEYGESMTSIWLFTAGLLLDSLAFWLAFGVIPRREKMEIDDKQ
;
A
#
# COMPACT_ATOMS: atom_id res chain seq x y z
N MET A 1 10.77 43.63 -11.03
CA MET A 1 9.88 42.64 -11.67
C MET A 1 10.08 41.20 -11.16
N SER A 2 10.76 40.97 -10.01
CA SER A 2 11.13 39.62 -9.55
C SER A 2 10.25 39.04 -8.42
N ALA A 3 9.47 39.87 -7.72
CA ALA A 3 8.67 39.42 -6.57
C ALA A 3 7.36 38.70 -6.97
N ALA A 4 6.77 39.03 -8.13
CA ALA A 4 5.53 38.42 -8.60
C ALA A 4 5.70 36.93 -8.95
N LYS A 5 6.83 36.60 -9.61
CA LYS A 5 7.11 35.25 -10.10
C LYS A 5 7.28 34.21 -8.98
N HIS A 6 7.78 34.64 -7.82
CA HIS A 6 7.97 33.76 -6.66
C HIS A 6 6.66 33.39 -5.96
N ASN A 7 5.68 34.31 -5.97
CA ASN A 7 4.36 34.04 -5.41
C ASN A 7 3.58 33.05 -6.29
N ASP A 8 3.71 33.15 -7.62
CA ASP A 8 3.09 32.21 -8.55
C ASP A 8 3.62 30.78 -8.41
N GLU A 9 4.89 30.60 -8.00
CA GLU A 9 5.48 29.29 -7.67
C GLU A 9 5.02 28.75 -6.30
N LEU A 10 4.78 29.62 -5.31
CA LEU A 10 4.24 29.24 -3.99
C LEU A 10 2.77 28.79 -4.05
N PHE A 11 2.01 29.30 -5.02
CA PHE A 11 0.62 28.91 -5.29
C PHE A 11 0.47 27.96 -6.48
N ALA A 12 1.57 27.55 -7.11
CA ALA A 12 1.55 26.51 -8.12
C ALA A 12 1.05 25.23 -7.46
N GLN A 13 -0.18 24.83 -7.80
CA GLN A 13 -0.79 23.60 -7.33
C GLN A 13 0.17 22.46 -7.65
N ALA A 14 0.76 21.85 -6.61
CA ALA A 14 1.65 20.72 -6.77
C ALA A 14 0.92 19.68 -7.63
N SER A 15 1.34 19.55 -8.89
CA SER A 15 0.79 18.61 -9.84
C SER A 15 1.15 17.23 -9.32
N ARG A 16 0.32 16.71 -8.42
CA ARG A 16 0.45 15.34 -7.94
C ARG A 16 0.13 14.47 -9.15
N PRO A 17 1.09 13.65 -9.63
CA PRO A 17 0.81 12.72 -10.72
C PRO A 17 -0.43 11.92 -10.34
N ALA A 18 -1.42 11.88 -11.23
CA ALA A 18 -2.58 11.04 -11.02
C ALA A 18 -2.09 9.60 -10.80
N ALA A 19 -2.56 8.95 -9.74
CA ALA A 19 -2.17 7.57 -9.47
C ALA A 19 -2.50 6.72 -10.69
N SER A 20 -1.49 6.03 -11.23
CA SER A 20 -1.69 5.11 -12.35
C SER A 20 -2.75 4.07 -12.00
N PHE A 21 -3.55 3.65 -12.99
CA PHE A 21 -4.52 2.57 -12.83
C PHE A 21 -3.91 1.32 -12.18
N GLY A 22 -2.65 1.01 -12.52
CA GLY A 22 -1.91 -0.10 -11.91
C GLY A 22 -1.65 0.09 -10.42
N THR A 23 -1.40 1.33 -9.97
CA THR A 23 -1.23 1.66 -8.54
C THR A 23 -2.54 1.52 -7.79
N ILE A 24 -3.65 1.96 -8.39
CA ILE A 24 -4.99 1.84 -7.79
C ILE A 24 -5.37 0.37 -7.63
N LEU A 25 -5.18 -0.44 -8.68
CA LEU A 25 -5.48 -1.87 -8.64
C LEU A 25 -4.62 -2.59 -7.58
N LEU A 26 -3.32 -2.30 -7.55
CA LEU A 26 -2.40 -2.87 -6.56
C LEU A 26 -2.82 -2.49 -5.13
N PHE A 27 -3.24 -1.24 -4.93
CA PHE A 27 -3.76 -0.78 -3.64
C PHE A 27 -4.99 -1.58 -3.22
N LEU A 28 -5.98 -1.77 -4.11
CA LEU A 28 -7.20 -2.52 -3.80
C LEU A 28 -6.90 -3.98 -3.44
N ILE A 29 -6.02 -4.64 -4.19
CA ILE A 29 -5.61 -6.03 -3.91
C ILE A 29 -4.91 -6.10 -2.55
N THR A 30 -4.00 -5.16 -2.28
CA THR A 30 -3.25 -5.11 -1.03
C THR A 30 -4.17 -4.84 0.16
N PHE A 31 -5.13 -3.94 0.00
CA PHE A 31 -6.13 -3.63 1.01
C PHE A 31 -7.04 -4.83 1.28
N ALA A 32 -7.48 -5.54 0.24
CA ALA A 32 -8.28 -6.75 0.40
C ALA A 32 -7.49 -7.87 1.12
N MET A 33 -6.20 -8.05 0.82
CA MET A 33 -5.33 -8.97 1.55
C MET A 33 -5.21 -8.60 3.02
N LEU A 34 -5.05 -7.31 3.33
CA LEU A 34 -4.93 -6.83 4.71
C LEU A 34 -6.22 -7.06 5.52
N VAL A 35 -7.38 -6.70 4.94
CA VAL A 35 -8.67 -6.95 5.61
C VAL A 35 -8.93 -8.45 5.74
N GLY A 36 -8.59 -9.22 4.72
CA GLY A 36 -8.69 -10.69 4.74
C GLY A 36 -7.78 -11.31 5.80
N GLY A 37 -6.55 -10.86 5.95
CA GLY A 37 -5.60 -11.37 6.94
C GLY A 37 -6.07 -11.09 8.36
N PHE A 38 -6.51 -9.86 8.64
CA PHE A 38 -7.14 -9.53 9.92
C PHE A 38 -8.42 -10.34 10.20
N TYR A 39 -9.22 -10.64 9.17
CA TYR A 39 -10.39 -11.49 9.32
C TYR A 39 -10.01 -12.94 9.69
N LEU A 40 -9.05 -13.55 8.99
CA LEU A 40 -8.55 -14.89 9.31
C LEU A 40 -7.89 -14.94 10.70
N PHE A 41 -7.16 -13.90 11.06
CA PHE A 41 -6.59 -13.73 12.38
C PHE A 41 -7.69 -13.64 13.45
N GLY A 42 -8.73 -12.84 13.21
CA GLY A 42 -9.85 -12.67 14.14
C GLY A 42 -10.64 -13.96 14.33
N ILE A 43 -11.00 -14.64 13.24
CA ILE A 43 -11.78 -15.88 13.30
C ILE A 43 -10.99 -17.02 13.96
N SER A 44 -9.65 -16.96 13.96
CA SER A 44 -8.83 -17.97 14.64
C SER A 44 -9.16 -18.11 16.13
N PHE A 45 -9.58 -17.01 16.77
CA PHE A 45 -9.98 -17.02 18.18
C PHE A 45 -11.32 -17.71 18.42
N GLU A 46 -12.17 -17.84 17.39
CA GLU A 46 -13.44 -18.57 17.49
C GLU A 46 -13.22 -20.10 17.48
N TYR A 47 -12.10 -20.57 16.91
CA TYR A 47 -11.78 -21.99 16.76
C TYR A 47 -11.04 -22.62 17.96
N GLY A 48 -10.77 -21.85 19.03
CA GLY A 48 -10.28 -22.37 20.32
C GLY A 48 -8.98 -23.21 20.25
N GLU A 49 -8.91 -24.31 21.00
CA GLU A 49 -7.74 -25.21 21.09
C GLU A 49 -7.56 -26.17 19.90
N SER A 50 -8.35 -26.02 18.84
CA SER A 50 -8.13 -26.82 17.63
C SER A 50 -6.79 -26.44 16.99
N MET A 51 -6.05 -27.41 16.45
CA MET A 51 -4.86 -27.11 15.65
C MET A 51 -5.16 -26.16 14.48
N THR A 52 -6.42 -26.10 14.03
CA THR A 52 -6.91 -25.17 13.02
C THR A 52 -6.76 -23.70 13.43
N SER A 53 -6.88 -23.36 14.72
CA SER A 53 -6.76 -21.97 15.18
C SER A 53 -5.34 -21.43 14.95
N ILE A 54 -4.31 -22.23 15.27
CA ILE A 54 -2.90 -21.86 15.05
C ILE A 54 -2.62 -21.64 13.55
N TRP A 55 -3.17 -22.49 12.68
CA TRP A 55 -3.03 -22.33 11.24
C TRP A 55 -3.73 -21.07 10.72
N LEU A 56 -4.97 -20.81 11.14
CA LEU A 56 -5.70 -19.61 10.74
C LEU A 56 -5.04 -18.33 11.24
N PHE A 57 -4.59 -18.34 12.49
CA PHE A 57 -3.85 -17.24 13.12
C PHE A 57 -2.58 -16.93 12.34
N THR A 58 -1.74 -17.94 12.13
CA THR A 58 -0.45 -17.78 11.45
C THR A 58 -0.64 -17.41 9.98
N ALA A 59 -1.63 -18.00 9.31
CA ALA A 59 -1.96 -17.66 7.92
C ALA A 59 -2.45 -16.22 7.78
N GLY A 60 -3.33 -15.76 8.66
CA GLY A 60 -3.78 -14.36 8.69
C GLY A 60 -2.62 -13.39 8.88
N LEU A 61 -1.75 -13.68 9.85
CA LEU A 61 -0.58 -12.85 10.17
C LEU A 61 0.45 -12.80 9.03
N LEU A 62 0.68 -13.92 8.34
CA LEU A 62 1.53 -13.97 7.14
C LEU A 62 0.90 -13.22 5.97
N LEU A 63 -0.41 -13.32 5.80
CA LEU A 63 -1.14 -12.61 4.74
C LEU A 63 -1.05 -11.09 4.93
N ASP A 64 -1.21 -10.60 6.16
CA ASP A 64 -1.02 -9.19 6.50
C ASP A 64 0.42 -8.73 6.30
N SER A 65 1.38 -9.57 6.70
CA SER A 65 2.81 -9.28 6.49
C SER A 65 3.13 -9.13 4.99
N LEU A 66 2.56 -9.99 4.14
CA LEU A 66 2.67 -9.87 2.69
C LEU A 66 1.98 -8.63 2.14
N ALA A 67 0.79 -8.29 2.64
CA ALA A 67 0.09 -7.07 2.26
C ALA A 67 0.92 -5.82 2.58
N PHE A 68 1.51 -5.75 3.77
CA PHE A 68 2.41 -4.65 4.12
C PHE A 68 3.67 -4.62 3.27
N TRP A 69 4.25 -5.77 2.96
CA TRP A 69 5.39 -5.85 2.05
C TRP A 69 5.04 -5.37 0.62
N LEU A 70 3.84 -5.69 0.13
CA LEU A 70 3.34 -5.18 -1.14
C LEU A 70 3.14 -3.66 -1.11
N ALA A 71 2.49 -3.14 -0.05
CA ALA A 71 2.24 -1.72 0.13
C ALA A 71 3.53 -0.90 0.21
N PHE A 72 4.50 -1.33 1.01
CA PHE A 72 5.68 -0.53 1.33
C PHE A 72 6.94 -0.95 0.56
N GLY A 73 7.01 -2.19 0.08
CA GLY A 73 8.17 -2.70 -0.67
C GLY A 73 8.07 -2.48 -2.17
N VAL A 74 6.87 -2.59 -2.75
CA VAL A 74 6.68 -2.55 -4.21
C VAL A 74 6.29 -1.16 -4.71
N ILE A 75 5.40 -0.46 -4.00
CA ILE A 75 4.90 0.86 -4.43
C ILE A 75 6.01 1.92 -4.52
N PRO A 76 6.90 2.10 -3.52
CA PRO A 76 7.93 3.15 -3.58
C PRO A 76 9.01 2.88 -4.63
N ARG A 77 9.18 1.63 -5.05
CA ARG A 77 10.25 1.22 -5.98
C ARG A 77 9.94 1.59 -7.43
N ARG A 78 8.66 1.77 -7.78
CA ARG A 78 8.24 2.14 -9.14
C ARG A 78 8.45 3.63 -9.43
N GLU A 79 8.27 4.49 -8.44
CA GLU A 79 8.50 5.95 -8.60
C GLU A 79 9.96 6.29 -8.90
N LYS A 80 10.93 5.52 -8.36
CA LYS A 80 12.35 5.76 -8.63
C LYS A 80 12.81 5.39 -10.04
N MET A 81 12.17 4.42 -10.69
CA MET A 81 12.59 3.98 -12.04
C MET A 81 12.03 4.88 -13.16
N GLU A 82 10.85 5.47 -12.99
CA GLU A 82 10.29 6.37 -14.00
C GLU A 82 11.04 7.72 -14.09
N ILE A 83 11.71 8.12 -13.00
CA ILE A 83 12.49 9.36 -12.97
C ILE A 83 13.86 9.17 -13.63
N ASP A 84 14.46 7.99 -13.53
CA ASP A 84 15.80 7.69 -14.09
C ASP A 84 15.75 7.49 -15.62
N ASP A 85 14.65 6.96 -16.17
CA ASP A 85 14.47 6.75 -17.62
C ASP A 85 14.18 8.04 -18.41
N LYS A 86 13.84 9.14 -17.72
CA LYS A 86 13.53 10.45 -18.34
C LYS A 86 14.63 11.50 -18.14
N GLN A 87 15.76 11.14 -17.54
CA GLN A 87 16.97 11.97 -17.41
C GLN A 87 17.96 11.65 -18.55
#